data_AF-A0A966KY08-F1
#
_entry.id   AF-A0A966KY08-F1
#
_cell.length_a   1.000
_cell.length_b   1.000
_cell.length_c   1.000
_cell.angle_alpha   90.00
_cell.angle_beta   90.00
_cell.angle_gamma   90.00
#
_symmetry.space_group_name_H-M   'P 1'
#
loop_
_entity.id
_entity.type
_entity.pdbx_description
1 polymer ?
#
loop_
_entity_poly.entity_id
_entity_poly.type
_entity_poly.pdbx_seq_one_letter_code
_entity_poly.pdbx_strand_id
1 'polypeptide(L)'
;MSINVSSIINSLFWVLFLILLITPYLKQRAIESARISLIKTIENKRKSRMIVMIHRQETMSLLGIPIARYINIEDSEAVLRAIRLTPPDMPIDIILHTPGGLVLATEQIAHALIQHKADVTVLVPHYAMSGGTLISLAADKIIMDENAVLGPVDPQIGQYPAVSILKTVSQKNKDKIDDETLILADISEKAMKQVKDFVKKILLANNYPEEAAERISQTLSEGRWTHDYPITFEEAKEIGLNVFSEMPKEIYNLMELYPQNPSIRPSVQYVPIPYKKPSAVPPEKPKK
;
A
#
# COMPACT_ATOMS: atom_id res chain seq x y z
N MET A 1 51.20 0.40 -41.31
CA MET A 1 50.12 1.07 -40.55
C MET A 1 50.28 0.63 -39.10
N SER A 2 50.99 1.40 -38.28
CA SER A 2 51.17 1.05 -36.86
C SER A 2 49.83 1.25 -36.16
N ILE A 3 49.26 0.15 -35.67
CA ILE A 3 48.05 0.22 -34.86
C ILE A 3 48.41 1.01 -33.60
N ASN A 4 47.85 2.22 -33.46
CA ASN A 4 48.10 3.04 -32.30
C ASN A 4 47.32 2.45 -31.11
N VAL A 5 48.01 1.62 -30.33
CA VAL A 5 47.48 0.92 -29.16
C VAL A 5 46.79 1.89 -28.19
N SER A 6 47.30 3.12 -28.03
CA SER A 6 46.68 4.14 -27.18
C SER A 6 45.31 4.60 -27.69
N SER A 7 45.14 4.71 -29.01
CA SER A 7 43.85 5.07 -29.64
C SER A 7 42.83 3.96 -29.48
N ILE A 8 43.23 2.69 -29.57
CA ILE A 8 42.36 1.54 -29.31
C ILE A 8 41.93 1.52 -27.83
N ILE A 9 42.86 1.69 -26.89
CA ILE A 9 42.55 1.72 -25.46
C ILE A 9 41.58 2.86 -25.13
N ASN A 10 41.80 4.06 -25.67
CA ASN A 10 40.90 5.20 -25.49
C ASN A 10 39.51 4.91 -26.07
N SER A 11 39.43 4.30 -27.25
CA SER A 11 38.16 3.93 -27.87
C SER A 11 37.41 2.88 -27.04
N LEU A 12 38.11 1.85 -26.54
CA LEU A 12 37.52 0.83 -25.65
C LEU A 12 37.06 1.43 -24.33
N PHE A 13 37.81 2.38 -23.77
CA PHE A 13 37.42 3.11 -22.56
C PHE A 13 36.10 3.87 -22.77
N TRP A 14 35.96 4.63 -23.87
CA TRP A 14 34.71 5.35 -24.16
C TRP A 14 33.54 4.42 -24.44
N VAL A 15 33.77 3.30 -25.14
CA VAL A 15 32.73 2.28 -25.35
C VAL A 15 32.27 1.68 -24.02
N LEU A 16 33.20 1.29 -23.15
CA LEU A 16 32.89 0.76 -21.82
C LEU A 16 32.15 1.81 -20.97
N PHE A 17 32.61 3.07 -20.99
CA PHE A 17 31.99 4.17 -20.29
C PHE A 17 30.55 4.40 -20.76
N LEU A 18 30.29 4.41 -22.07
CA LEU A 18 28.94 4.52 -22.63
C LEU A 18 28.05 3.33 -22.23
N ILE A 19 28.58 2.11 -22.22
CA ILE A 19 27.84 0.92 -21.75
C ILE A 19 27.44 1.10 -20.28
N LEU A 20 28.37 1.55 -19.41
CA LEU A 20 28.10 1.76 -17.99
C LEU A 20 27.05 2.86 -17.75
N LEU A 21 27.05 3.91 -18.56
CA LEU A 21 26.03 4.97 -18.48
C LEU A 21 24.63 4.49 -18.89
N ILE A 22 24.54 3.62 -19.90
CA ILE A 22 23.26 3.17 -20.47
C ILE A 22 22.67 1.99 -19.69
N THR A 23 23.49 1.17 -19.04
CA THR A 23 23.05 -0.05 -18.34
C THR A 23 21.95 0.19 -17.29
N PRO A 24 22.03 1.20 -16.39
CA PRO A 24 20.98 1.48 -15.41
C PRO A 24 19.62 1.77 -16.07
N TYR A 25 19.63 2.53 -17.17
CA TYR A 25 18.42 2.86 -17.92
C TYR A 25 17.80 1.62 -18.59
N LEU A 26 18.62 0.75 -19.20
CA LEU A 26 18.13 -0.51 -19.77
C LEU A 26 17.56 -1.43 -18.69
N LYS A 27 18.22 -1.51 -17.52
CA LYS A 27 17.73 -2.29 -16.38
C LYS A 27 16.38 -1.77 -15.88
N GLN A 28 16.22 -0.45 -15.77
CA GLN A 28 14.95 0.17 -15.38
C GLN A 28 13.84 -0.15 -16.39
N ARG A 29 14.10 0.02 -17.69
CA ARG A 29 13.13 -0.33 -18.73
C ARG A 29 12.76 -1.80 -18.76
N ALA A 30 13.71 -2.70 -18.49
CA ALA A 30 13.43 -4.13 -18.39
C ALA A 30 12.48 -4.43 -17.22
N ILE A 31 12.68 -3.79 -16.06
CA ILE A 31 11.78 -3.93 -14.90
C ILE A 31 10.38 -3.37 -15.20
N GLU A 32 10.29 -2.18 -15.81
CA GLU A 32 9.01 -1.59 -16.20
C GLU A 32 8.23 -2.48 -17.17
N SER A 33 8.92 -3.04 -18.18
CA SER A 33 8.33 -4.00 -19.11
C SER A 33 7.87 -5.28 -18.42
N ALA A 34 8.65 -5.79 -17.45
CA ALA A 34 8.27 -6.97 -16.67
C ALA A 34 7.02 -6.71 -15.83
N ARG A 35 6.93 -5.54 -15.18
CA ARG A 35 5.74 -5.11 -14.41
C ARG A 35 4.51 -5.07 -15.32
N ILE A 36 4.57 -4.39 -16.45
CA ILE A 36 3.44 -4.27 -17.40
C ILE A 36 3.01 -5.65 -17.91
N SER A 37 3.96 -6.52 -18.24
CA SER A 37 3.67 -7.87 -18.72
C SER A 37 2.95 -8.72 -17.65
N LEU A 38 3.42 -8.67 -16.41
CA LEU A 38 2.82 -9.41 -15.31
C LEU A 38 1.44 -8.85 -14.93
N ILE A 39 1.28 -7.52 -14.89
CA ILE A 39 -0.01 -6.85 -14.70
C ILE A 39 -1.01 -7.35 -15.74
N LYS A 40 -0.67 -7.32 -17.04
CA LYS A 40 -1.54 -7.83 -18.11
C LYS A 40 -1.87 -9.31 -17.95
N THR A 41 -0.92 -10.11 -17.48
CA THR A 41 -1.15 -11.54 -17.21
C THR A 41 -2.20 -11.73 -16.10
N ILE A 42 -2.11 -10.95 -15.03
CA ILE A 42 -3.07 -10.98 -13.93
C ILE A 42 -4.44 -10.48 -14.41
N GLU A 43 -4.51 -9.35 -15.12
CA GLU A 43 -5.75 -8.81 -15.71
C GLU A 43 -6.44 -9.85 -16.61
N ASN A 44 -5.69 -10.54 -17.46
CA ASN A 44 -6.24 -11.56 -18.36
C ASN A 44 -6.80 -12.77 -17.61
N LYS A 45 -6.17 -13.16 -16.49
CA LYS A 45 -6.58 -14.29 -15.65
C LYS A 45 -7.81 -13.95 -14.81
N ARG A 46 -7.84 -12.74 -14.23
CA ARG A 46 -8.91 -12.27 -13.34
C ARG A 46 -10.07 -11.59 -14.06
N LYS A 47 -9.89 -11.25 -15.35
CA LYS A 47 -10.85 -10.51 -16.18
C LYS A 47 -11.21 -9.15 -15.59
N SER A 48 -10.23 -8.52 -14.96
CA SER A 48 -10.36 -7.26 -14.23
C SER A 48 -9.31 -6.27 -14.69
N ARG A 49 -9.55 -4.99 -14.43
CA ARG A 49 -8.52 -3.94 -14.48
C ARG A 49 -7.65 -4.08 -13.25
N MET A 50 -6.34 -4.07 -13.41
CA MET A 50 -5.40 -4.05 -12.30
C MET A 50 -4.83 -2.65 -12.10
N ILE A 51 -5.02 -2.10 -10.90
CA ILE A 51 -4.43 -0.84 -10.44
C ILE A 51 -3.41 -1.18 -9.35
N VAL A 52 -2.19 -0.66 -9.45
CA VAL A 52 -1.11 -0.98 -8.52
C VAL A 52 -0.67 0.30 -7.82
N MET A 53 -0.94 0.42 -6.52
CA MET A 53 -0.52 1.55 -5.70
C MET A 53 0.40 1.08 -4.58
N ILE A 54 1.69 1.38 -4.73
CA ILE A 54 2.75 0.93 -3.84
C ILE A 54 3.55 2.16 -3.40
N HIS A 55 3.49 2.47 -2.11
CA HIS A 55 4.30 3.49 -1.45
C HIS A 55 5.37 2.80 -0.62
N ARG A 56 6.59 2.74 -1.15
CA ARG A 56 7.78 2.33 -0.39
C ARG A 56 8.63 3.56 -0.11
N GLN A 57 9.46 3.50 0.93
CA GLN A 57 10.53 4.47 1.10
C GLN A 57 11.48 4.33 -0.09
N GLU A 58 11.48 5.32 -0.96
CA GLU A 58 12.44 5.43 -2.05
C GLU A 58 13.47 6.47 -1.66
N THR A 59 14.73 6.06 -1.59
CA THR A 59 15.86 6.99 -1.47
C THR A 59 16.15 7.57 -2.85
N MET A 60 15.19 8.33 -3.37
CA MET A 60 15.37 9.12 -4.59
C MET A 60 15.79 10.53 -4.16
N SER A 61 17.08 10.74 -3.92
CA SER A 61 17.66 12.07 -4.01
C SER A 61 19.16 12.00 -4.31
N LEU A 62 19.64 12.96 -5.08
CA LEU A 62 21.04 13.26 -5.39
C LEU A 62 21.95 13.38 -4.13
N LEU A 63 21.36 13.47 -2.93
CA LEU A 63 22.03 13.63 -1.64
C LEU A 63 21.82 12.47 -0.64
N GLY A 64 21.12 11.39 -1.02
CA GLY A 64 20.91 10.24 -0.11
C GLY A 64 19.93 10.48 1.04
N ILE A 65 19.11 11.54 0.96
CA ILE A 65 18.03 11.80 1.92
C ILE A 65 16.84 10.87 1.60
N PRO A 66 16.33 10.11 2.59
CA PRO A 66 15.16 9.25 2.38
C PRO A 66 13.89 10.08 2.20
N ILE A 67 13.08 9.73 1.20
CA ILE A 67 11.75 10.29 1.01
C ILE A 67 10.74 9.18 1.27
N ALA A 68 9.91 9.37 2.31
CA ALA A 68 8.75 8.53 2.52
C ALA A 68 7.65 8.92 1.52
N ARG A 69 7.11 7.94 0.80
CA ARG A 69 5.99 8.15 -0.13
C ARG A 69 4.69 7.87 0.61
N TYR A 70 3.67 8.67 0.31
CA TYR A 70 2.34 8.61 0.89
C TYR A 70 1.32 8.83 -0.22
N ILE A 71 0.06 8.43 0.02
CA ILE A 71 -1.06 8.74 -0.88
C ILE A 71 -1.16 10.27 -1.03
N ASN A 72 -1.03 10.78 -2.25
CA ASN A 72 -1.11 12.20 -2.55
C ASN A 72 -2.12 12.51 -3.67
N ILE A 73 -2.21 13.78 -4.07
CA ILE A 73 -3.17 14.24 -5.08
C ILE A 73 -2.85 13.60 -6.45
N GLU A 74 -1.58 13.50 -6.81
CA GLU A 74 -1.15 12.88 -8.08
C GLU A 74 -1.55 11.41 -8.17
N ASP A 75 -1.44 10.67 -7.07
CA ASP A 75 -1.92 9.29 -6.97
C ASP A 75 -3.43 9.23 -7.20
N SER A 76 -4.20 10.09 -6.54
CA SER A 76 -5.65 10.14 -6.71
C SER A 76 -6.02 10.42 -8.16
N GLU A 77 -5.42 11.41 -8.81
CA GLU A 77 -5.70 11.70 -10.21
C GLU A 77 -5.36 10.53 -11.13
N ALA A 78 -4.26 9.82 -10.87
CA ALA A 78 -3.85 8.66 -11.64
C ALA A 78 -4.84 7.49 -11.49
N VAL A 79 -5.27 7.19 -10.27
CA VAL A 79 -6.26 6.16 -9.99
C VAL A 79 -7.62 6.53 -10.59
N LEU A 80 -8.08 7.76 -10.42
CA LEU A 80 -9.32 8.25 -11.03
C LEU A 80 -9.30 8.15 -12.56
N ARG A 81 -8.15 8.44 -13.20
CA ARG A 81 -7.97 8.23 -14.65
C ARG A 81 -8.05 6.74 -15.02
N ALA A 82 -7.41 5.86 -14.26
CA ALA A 82 -7.46 4.42 -14.52
C ALA A 82 -8.89 3.86 -14.41
N ILE A 83 -9.66 4.30 -13.40
CA ILE A 83 -11.08 3.95 -13.24
C ILE A 83 -11.89 4.45 -14.44
N ARG A 84 -11.73 5.71 -14.86
CA ARG A 84 -12.43 6.27 -16.05
C ARG A 84 -12.12 5.55 -17.36
N LEU A 85 -10.91 5.02 -17.50
CA LEU A 85 -10.48 4.24 -18.67
C LEU A 85 -10.91 2.77 -18.61
N THR A 86 -11.58 2.35 -17.54
CA THR A 86 -12.04 0.98 -17.34
C THR A 86 -13.52 0.87 -17.72
N PRO A 87 -13.91 -0.12 -18.54
CA PRO A 87 -15.32 -0.35 -18.86
C PRO A 87 -16.14 -0.51 -17.57
N PRO A 88 -17.35 0.06 -17.47
CA PRO A 88 -18.15 0.00 -16.24
C PRO A 88 -18.46 -1.42 -15.75
N ASP A 89 -18.56 -2.37 -16.66
CA ASP A 89 -18.85 -3.80 -16.42
C ASP A 89 -17.60 -4.65 -16.15
N MET A 90 -16.40 -4.09 -16.27
CA MET A 90 -15.14 -4.77 -15.98
C MET A 90 -14.76 -4.59 -14.51
N PRO A 91 -14.60 -5.66 -13.71
CA PRO A 91 -14.15 -5.56 -12.32
C PRO A 91 -12.82 -4.82 -12.16
N ILE A 92 -12.58 -4.24 -10.99
CA ILE A 92 -11.32 -3.58 -10.65
C ILE A 92 -10.64 -4.35 -9.51
N ASP A 93 -9.40 -4.74 -9.74
CA ASP A 93 -8.49 -5.17 -8.67
C ASP A 93 -7.51 -4.03 -8.38
N ILE A 94 -7.38 -3.64 -7.12
CA ILE A 94 -6.39 -2.66 -6.68
C ILE A 94 -5.44 -3.25 -5.65
N ILE A 95 -4.15 -3.27 -5.95
CA ILE A 95 -3.11 -3.67 -5.00
C ILE A 95 -2.73 -2.46 -4.16
N LEU A 96 -2.80 -2.59 -2.84
CA LEU A 96 -2.43 -1.56 -1.88
C LEU A 96 -1.25 -2.00 -1.01
N HIS A 97 -0.18 -1.22 -1.07
CA HIS A 97 0.93 -1.29 -0.13
C HIS A 97 1.31 0.12 0.28
N THR A 98 0.75 0.63 1.38
CA THR A 98 0.86 2.05 1.69
C THR A 98 0.76 2.36 3.18
N PRO A 99 1.58 3.31 3.71
CA PRO A 99 1.46 3.78 5.08
C PRO A 99 0.31 4.78 5.26
N GLY A 100 -0.47 5.04 4.21
CA GLY A 100 -1.53 6.04 4.19
C GLY A 100 -1.09 7.32 3.50
N GLY A 101 -1.78 8.43 3.78
CA GLY A 101 -1.46 9.72 3.18
C GLY A 101 -2.60 10.72 3.33
N LEU A 102 -2.71 11.62 2.36
CA LEU A 102 -3.69 12.70 2.39
C LEU A 102 -5.11 12.16 2.37
N VAL A 103 -5.92 12.59 3.35
CA VAL A 103 -7.34 12.21 3.48
C VAL A 103 -8.12 12.57 2.22
N LEU A 104 -7.97 13.79 1.70
CA LEU A 104 -8.67 14.23 0.48
C LEU A 104 -8.44 13.29 -0.71
N ALA A 105 -7.17 12.95 -0.99
CA ALA A 105 -6.81 12.04 -2.08
C ALA A 105 -7.44 10.65 -1.88
N THR A 106 -7.41 10.17 -0.64
CA THR A 106 -7.96 8.89 -0.24
C THR A 106 -9.48 8.85 -0.44
N GLU A 107 -10.20 9.88 0.01
CA GLU A 107 -11.66 9.96 -0.12
C GLU A 107 -12.08 10.01 -1.59
N GLN A 108 -11.33 10.71 -2.45
CA GLN A 108 -11.59 10.76 -3.89
C GLN A 108 -11.44 9.37 -4.53
N ILE A 109 -10.41 8.61 -4.17
CA ILE A 109 -10.22 7.24 -4.66
C ILE A 109 -11.36 6.35 -4.17
N ALA A 110 -11.67 6.36 -2.88
CA ALA A 110 -12.73 5.55 -2.29
C ALA A 110 -14.10 5.83 -2.95
N HIS A 111 -14.44 7.12 -3.16
CA HIS A 111 -15.66 7.49 -3.86
C HIS A 111 -15.71 7.00 -5.31
N ALA A 112 -14.59 7.07 -6.04
CA ALA A 112 -14.54 6.59 -7.41
C ALA A 112 -14.70 5.07 -7.50
N LEU A 113 -14.15 4.31 -6.53
CA LEU A 113 -14.31 2.86 -6.45
C LEU A 113 -15.76 2.46 -6.16
N ILE A 114 -16.41 3.10 -5.19
CA ILE A 114 -17.82 2.83 -4.84
C ILE A 114 -18.78 3.12 -5.99
N GLN A 115 -18.45 4.11 -6.84
CA GLN A 115 -19.27 4.45 -8.00
C GLN A 115 -19.06 3.52 -9.19
N HIS A 116 -18.03 2.66 -9.16
CA HIS A 116 -17.79 1.69 -10.20
C HIS A 116 -18.88 0.61 -10.18
N LYS A 117 -19.36 0.18 -11.35
CA LYS A 117 -20.56 -0.68 -11.42
C LYS A 117 -20.26 -2.17 -11.22
N ALA A 118 -19.05 -2.60 -11.57
CA ALA A 118 -18.61 -3.99 -11.40
C ALA A 118 -17.82 -4.14 -10.10
N ASP A 119 -17.64 -5.40 -9.65
CA ASP A 119 -16.93 -5.73 -8.42
C ASP A 119 -15.56 -5.04 -8.32
N VAL A 120 -15.30 -4.44 -7.17
CA VAL A 120 -14.00 -3.91 -6.75
C VAL A 120 -13.41 -4.85 -5.71
N THR A 121 -12.17 -5.28 -5.94
CA THR A 121 -11.39 -6.08 -4.99
C THR A 121 -10.10 -5.35 -4.64
N VAL A 122 -9.85 -5.15 -3.35
CA VAL A 122 -8.57 -4.66 -2.85
C VAL A 122 -7.69 -5.85 -2.49
N LEU A 123 -6.41 -5.82 -2.88
CA LEU A 123 -5.41 -6.81 -2.52
C LEU A 123 -4.32 -6.17 -1.65
N VAL A 124 -4.17 -6.66 -0.41
CA VAL A 124 -3.19 -6.16 0.56
C VAL A 124 -2.11 -7.22 0.80
N PRO A 125 -0.97 -7.19 0.07
CA PRO A 125 0.07 -8.19 0.21
C PRO A 125 0.92 -8.04 1.48
N HIS A 126 0.99 -6.84 2.09
CA HIS A 126 1.75 -6.64 3.33
C HIS A 126 1.09 -5.67 4.30
N TYR A 127 0.72 -4.46 3.87
CA TYR A 127 0.01 -3.53 4.72
C TYR A 127 -0.70 -2.43 3.94
N ALA A 128 -1.83 -1.97 4.46
CA ALA A 128 -2.52 -0.76 4.02
C ALA A 128 -3.00 0.01 5.25
N MET A 129 -2.29 1.07 5.61
CA MET A 129 -2.53 1.83 6.84
C MET A 129 -3.34 3.10 6.56
N SER A 130 -4.10 3.57 7.56
CA SER A 130 -4.77 4.88 7.52
C SER A 130 -5.59 5.06 6.24
N GLY A 131 -5.21 5.96 5.33
CA GLY A 131 -5.88 6.12 4.04
C GLY A 131 -5.95 4.83 3.20
N GLY A 132 -4.95 3.94 3.27
CA GLY A 132 -5.01 2.63 2.63
C GLY A 132 -6.17 1.77 3.15
N THR A 133 -6.46 1.82 4.45
CA THR A 133 -7.63 1.16 5.04
C THR A 133 -8.92 1.76 4.49
N LEU A 134 -9.04 3.09 4.41
CA LEU A 134 -10.24 3.75 3.85
C LEU A 134 -10.53 3.31 2.42
N ILE A 135 -9.51 3.20 1.57
CA ILE A 135 -9.65 2.68 0.20
C ILE A 135 -10.03 1.20 0.24
N SER A 136 -9.47 0.42 1.17
CA SER A 136 -9.80 -1.00 1.33
C SER A 136 -11.28 -1.22 1.66
N LEU A 137 -11.84 -0.40 2.56
CA LEU A 137 -13.25 -0.45 2.95
C LEU A 137 -14.19 -0.07 1.79
N ALA A 138 -13.68 0.66 0.80
CA ALA A 138 -14.43 1.05 -0.39
C ALA A 138 -14.58 -0.07 -1.43
N ALA A 139 -13.92 -1.21 -1.24
CA ALA A 139 -14.08 -2.37 -2.11
C ALA A 139 -15.17 -3.33 -1.63
N ASP A 140 -15.73 -4.10 -2.56
CA ASP A 140 -16.64 -5.21 -2.25
C ASP A 140 -15.92 -6.31 -1.48
N LYS A 141 -14.63 -6.55 -1.78
CA LYS A 141 -13.82 -7.62 -1.18
C LYS A 141 -12.41 -7.12 -0.86
N ILE A 142 -11.86 -7.57 0.26
CA ILE A 142 -10.48 -7.30 0.65
C ILE A 142 -9.73 -8.64 0.73
N ILE A 143 -8.82 -8.90 -0.21
CA ILE A 143 -7.95 -10.07 -0.16
C ILE A 143 -6.65 -9.66 0.55
N MET A 144 -6.36 -10.25 1.69
CA MET A 144 -5.17 -9.99 2.48
C MET A 144 -4.22 -11.19 2.43
N ASP A 145 -2.91 -10.94 2.45
CA ASP A 145 -1.99 -11.97 2.95
C ASP A 145 -2.33 -12.27 4.42
N GLU A 146 -2.15 -13.51 4.89
CA GLU A 146 -2.42 -13.90 6.28
C GLU A 146 -1.61 -13.07 7.30
N ASN A 147 -0.45 -12.57 6.90
CA ASN A 147 0.42 -11.71 7.70
C ASN A 147 0.32 -10.22 7.31
N ALA A 148 -0.60 -9.88 6.41
CA ALA A 148 -0.86 -8.48 6.09
C ALA A 148 -1.69 -7.81 7.17
N VAL A 149 -1.56 -6.48 7.25
CA VAL A 149 -2.24 -5.67 8.25
C VAL A 149 -2.96 -4.48 7.62
N LEU A 150 -4.12 -4.14 8.18
CA LEU A 150 -4.76 -2.84 8.01
C LEU A 150 -4.38 -1.93 9.17
N GLY A 151 -4.54 -0.62 8.99
CA GLY A 151 -4.35 0.36 10.07
C GLY A 151 -5.67 0.99 10.53
N PRO A 152 -5.71 1.57 11.74
CA PRO A 152 -6.76 2.48 12.16
C PRO A 152 -6.93 3.66 11.20
N VAL A 153 -8.11 4.28 11.22
CA VAL A 153 -8.40 5.48 10.41
C VAL A 153 -8.64 6.71 11.27
N ASP A 154 -8.28 6.64 12.56
CA ASP A 154 -8.44 7.76 13.49
C ASP A 154 -7.69 9.02 13.00
N PRO A 155 -8.33 10.19 13.03
CA PRO A 155 -7.72 11.42 12.54
C PRO A 155 -6.61 11.92 13.47
N GLN A 156 -5.53 12.39 12.85
CA GLN A 156 -4.39 13.02 13.50
C GLN A 156 -4.46 14.54 13.25
N ILE A 157 -4.38 15.34 14.31
CA ILE A 157 -4.36 16.81 14.22
C ILE A 157 -3.00 17.32 14.69
N GLY A 158 -2.22 17.86 13.76
CA GLY A 158 -0.83 18.20 14.03
C GLY A 158 -0.02 16.95 14.39
N GLN A 159 0.51 16.90 15.60
CA GLN A 159 1.34 15.79 16.09
C GLN A 159 0.59 14.82 17.01
N TYR A 160 -0.72 15.03 17.23
CA TYR A 160 -1.48 14.30 18.23
C TYR A 160 -2.73 13.66 17.63
N PRO A 161 -3.16 12.49 18.15
CA PRO A 161 -4.46 11.93 17.83
C PRO A 161 -5.58 12.87 18.26
N ALA A 162 -6.59 13.05 17.41
CA ALA A 162 -7.75 13.90 17.70
C ALA A 162 -8.42 13.54 19.03
N VAL A 163 -8.60 12.23 19.31
CA VAL A 163 -9.18 11.73 20.56
C VAL A 163 -8.38 12.14 21.79
N SER A 164 -7.05 12.24 21.68
CA SER A 164 -6.16 12.60 22.79
C SER A 164 -6.26 14.10 23.12
N ILE A 165 -6.43 14.94 22.10
CA ILE A 165 -6.70 16.38 22.28
C ILE A 165 -8.03 16.56 23.02
N LEU A 166 -9.09 15.88 22.57
CA LEU A 166 -10.41 15.92 23.21
C LEU A 166 -10.34 15.44 24.67
N LYS A 167 -9.64 14.33 24.92
CA LYS A 167 -9.43 13.80 26.27
C LYS A 167 -8.74 14.83 27.17
N THR A 168 -7.73 15.52 26.65
CA THR A 168 -7.00 16.56 27.40
C THR A 168 -7.93 17.70 27.82
N VAL A 169 -8.79 18.18 26.91
CA VAL A 169 -9.77 19.22 27.23
C VAL A 169 -10.83 18.74 28.22
N SER A 170 -11.25 17.48 28.15
CA SER A 170 -12.23 16.92 29.08
C SER A 170 -11.72 16.76 30.53
N GLN A 171 -10.40 16.65 30.71
CA GLN A 171 -9.76 16.37 32.00
C GLN A 171 -9.33 17.63 32.77
N LYS A 172 -9.30 18.79 32.11
CA LYS A 172 -8.85 20.06 32.71
C LYS A 172 -9.98 21.08 32.70
N ASN A 173 -10.01 21.97 33.70
CA ASN A 173 -10.88 23.14 33.64
C ASN A 173 -10.51 24.00 32.45
N LYS A 174 -11.51 24.50 31.71
CA LYS A 174 -11.31 25.30 30.49
C LYS A 174 -10.41 26.51 30.71
N ASP A 175 -10.49 27.15 31.87
CA ASP A 175 -9.66 28.32 32.24
C ASP A 175 -8.15 28.00 32.40
N LYS A 176 -7.77 26.71 32.35
CA LYS A 176 -6.39 26.22 32.45
C LYS A 176 -5.87 25.63 31.12
N ILE A 177 -6.59 25.87 30.04
CA ILE A 177 -6.30 25.40 28.69
C ILE A 177 -6.11 26.64 27.82
N ASP A 178 -5.04 26.65 27.03
CA ASP A 178 -4.79 27.70 26.06
C ASP A 178 -5.80 27.66 24.90
N ASP A 179 -6.05 28.82 24.30
CA ASP A 179 -7.02 28.97 23.21
C ASP A 179 -6.69 28.08 22.00
N GLU A 180 -5.40 27.86 21.71
CA GLU A 180 -4.96 26.99 20.62
C GLU A 180 -5.43 25.55 20.85
N THR A 181 -5.25 25.00 22.06
CA THR A 181 -5.73 23.66 22.42
C THR A 181 -7.27 23.57 22.34
N LEU A 182 -8.00 24.63 22.69
CA LEU A 182 -9.46 24.66 22.54
C LEU A 182 -9.89 24.66 21.06
N ILE A 183 -9.20 25.42 20.20
CA ILE A 183 -9.44 25.41 18.75
C ILE A 183 -9.11 24.03 18.17
N LEU A 184 -7.99 23.42 18.57
CA LEU A 184 -7.61 22.08 18.14
C LEU A 184 -8.61 21.02 18.60
N ALA A 185 -9.23 21.19 19.77
CA ALA A 185 -10.29 20.30 20.25
C ALA A 185 -11.56 20.42 19.39
N ASP A 186 -11.97 21.64 19.02
CA ASP A 186 -13.09 21.85 18.08
C ASP A 186 -12.80 21.21 16.70
N ILE A 187 -11.59 21.38 16.17
CA ILE A 187 -11.15 20.74 14.92
C ILE A 187 -11.15 19.21 15.08
N SER A 188 -10.67 18.70 16.21
CA SER A 188 -10.61 17.27 16.52
C SER A 188 -12.00 16.64 16.56
N GLU A 189 -12.98 17.30 17.17
CA GLU A 189 -14.37 16.82 17.22
C GLU A 189 -14.97 16.72 15.80
N LYS A 190 -14.75 17.74 14.97
CA LYS A 190 -15.18 17.74 13.56
C LYS A 190 -14.53 16.62 12.77
N ALA A 191 -13.22 16.45 12.89
CA ALA A 191 -12.46 15.45 12.16
C ALA A 191 -12.91 14.02 12.55
N MET A 192 -13.06 13.75 13.85
CA MET A 192 -13.55 12.45 14.36
C MET A 192 -14.93 12.12 13.78
N LYS A 193 -15.85 13.10 13.79
CA LYS A 193 -17.18 12.93 13.23
C LYS A 193 -17.14 12.69 11.71
N GLN A 194 -16.37 13.50 10.98
CA GLN A 194 -16.25 13.39 9.52
C GLN A 194 -15.70 12.03 9.08
N VAL A 195 -14.64 11.55 9.72
CA VAL A 195 -14.07 10.22 9.41
C VAL A 195 -15.06 9.11 9.72
N LYS A 196 -15.70 9.13 10.90
CA LYS A 196 -16.70 8.11 11.26
C LYS A 196 -17.86 8.08 10.24
N ASP A 197 -18.42 9.25 9.93
CA ASP A 197 -19.52 9.39 8.98
C ASP A 197 -19.12 8.91 7.58
N PHE A 198 -17.88 9.22 7.16
CA PHE A 198 -17.36 8.80 5.88
C PHE A 198 -17.17 7.28 5.78
N VAL A 199 -16.55 6.65 6.79
CA VAL A 199 -16.40 5.19 6.84
C VAL A 199 -17.76 4.52 6.83
N LYS A 200 -18.71 5.00 7.64
CA LYS A 200 -20.07 4.48 7.65
C LYS A 200 -20.71 4.56 6.27
N LYS A 201 -20.63 5.71 5.61
CA LYS A 201 -21.16 5.93 4.25
C LYS A 201 -20.55 4.95 3.24
N ILE A 202 -19.25 4.70 3.30
CA ILE A 202 -18.57 3.74 2.43
C ILE A 202 -19.11 2.32 2.66
N LEU A 203 -19.16 1.89 3.92
CA LEU A 203 -19.61 0.53 4.27
C LEU A 203 -21.07 0.30 3.82
N LEU A 204 -21.95 1.28 4.03
CA LEU A 204 -23.34 1.21 3.57
C LEU A 204 -23.43 1.11 2.04
N ALA A 205 -22.59 1.87 1.32
CA ALA A 205 -22.56 1.80 -0.14
C ALA A 205 -22.09 0.43 -0.64
N ASN A 206 -21.27 -0.28 0.13
CA ASN A 206 -20.84 -1.66 -0.12
C ASN A 206 -21.74 -2.71 0.56
N ASN A 207 -23.02 -2.37 0.78
CA ASN A 207 -24.06 -3.29 1.26
C ASN A 207 -23.82 -3.90 2.65
N TYR A 208 -23.01 -3.26 3.51
CA TYR A 208 -22.95 -3.67 4.91
C TYR A 208 -24.28 -3.34 5.61
N PRO A 209 -24.78 -4.20 6.52
CA PRO A 209 -25.92 -3.86 7.37
C PRO A 209 -25.66 -2.60 8.19
N GLU A 210 -26.68 -1.78 8.39
CA GLU A 210 -26.58 -0.49 9.11
C GLU A 210 -25.90 -0.62 10.48
N GLU A 211 -26.27 -1.63 11.26
CA GLU A 211 -25.69 -1.89 12.58
C GLU A 211 -24.20 -2.27 12.50
N ALA A 212 -23.84 -3.08 11.50
CA ALA A 212 -22.45 -3.44 11.27
C ALA A 212 -21.63 -2.23 10.81
N ALA A 213 -22.17 -1.41 9.89
CA ALA A 213 -21.52 -0.20 9.42
C ALA A 213 -21.29 0.81 10.56
N GLU A 214 -22.26 0.98 11.47
CA GLU A 214 -22.11 1.82 12.66
C GLU A 214 -21.01 1.30 13.59
N ARG A 215 -21.03 0.00 13.92
CA ARG A 215 -20.04 -0.61 14.82
C ARG A 215 -18.63 -0.56 14.24
N ILE A 216 -18.46 -0.88 12.96
CA ILE A 216 -17.17 -0.91 12.28
C ILE A 216 -16.62 0.52 12.14
N SER A 217 -17.43 1.46 11.66
CA SER A 217 -17.00 2.86 11.53
C SER A 217 -16.54 3.43 12.87
N GLN A 218 -17.30 3.19 13.94
CA GLN A 218 -16.87 3.59 15.28
C GLN A 218 -15.57 2.91 15.69
N THR A 219 -15.47 1.58 15.56
CA THR A 219 -14.29 0.81 16.00
C THR A 219 -13.01 1.31 15.33
N LEU A 220 -13.05 1.61 14.03
CA LEU A 220 -11.88 2.01 13.26
C LEU A 220 -11.51 3.49 13.45
N SER A 221 -12.45 4.36 13.85
CA SER A 221 -12.23 5.80 13.94
C SER A 221 -12.19 6.38 15.35
N GLU A 222 -12.60 5.64 16.39
CA GLU A 222 -12.75 6.19 17.76
C GLU A 222 -11.42 6.44 18.49
N GLY A 223 -10.29 6.05 17.91
CA GLY A 223 -8.98 6.15 18.55
C GLY A 223 -8.80 5.16 19.70
N ARG A 224 -9.40 3.97 19.57
CA ARG A 224 -9.23 2.83 20.47
C ARG A 224 -7.76 2.37 20.55
N TRP A 225 -7.05 2.48 19.44
CA TRP A 225 -5.67 2.03 19.27
C TRP A 225 -4.74 3.22 18.99
N THR A 226 -3.43 2.97 19.09
CA THR A 226 -2.44 3.87 18.49
C THR A 226 -2.54 3.79 16.96
N HIS A 227 -2.15 4.87 16.27
CA HIS A 227 -2.32 4.96 14.81
C HIS A 227 -1.50 3.95 14.00
N ASP A 228 -0.47 3.36 14.62
CA ASP A 228 0.39 2.33 14.05
C ASP A 228 -0.04 0.89 14.38
N TYR A 229 -1.20 0.72 15.05
CA TYR A 229 -1.69 -0.59 15.46
C TYR A 229 -1.95 -1.49 14.24
N PRO A 230 -1.35 -2.69 14.17
CA PRO A 230 -1.54 -3.61 13.07
C PRO A 230 -2.83 -4.41 13.24
N ILE A 231 -3.89 -4.03 12.53
CA ILE A 231 -5.12 -4.82 12.46
C ILE A 231 -4.85 -6.01 11.54
N THR A 232 -4.64 -7.19 12.12
CA THR A 232 -4.34 -8.43 11.41
C THR A 232 -5.54 -8.94 10.58
N PHE A 233 -5.31 -9.91 9.70
CA PHE A 233 -6.39 -10.58 8.95
C PHE A 233 -7.49 -11.14 9.88
N GLU A 234 -7.11 -11.82 10.98
CA GLU A 234 -8.07 -12.40 11.92
C GLU A 234 -8.87 -11.30 12.65
N GLU A 235 -8.21 -10.23 13.12
CA GLU A 235 -8.91 -9.11 13.74
C GLU A 235 -9.84 -8.39 12.75
N ALA A 236 -9.42 -8.19 11.51
CA ALA A 236 -10.25 -7.59 10.47
C ALA A 236 -11.53 -8.43 10.24
N LYS A 237 -11.39 -9.75 10.24
CA LYS A 237 -12.50 -10.70 10.14
C LYS A 237 -13.41 -10.67 11.37
N GLU A 238 -12.85 -10.62 12.58
CA GLU A 238 -13.60 -10.50 13.84
C GLU A 238 -14.36 -9.17 13.95
N ILE A 239 -13.77 -8.08 13.45
CA ILE A 239 -14.44 -6.78 13.32
C ILE A 239 -15.62 -6.89 12.34
N GLY A 240 -15.62 -7.87 11.44
CA GLY A 240 -16.70 -8.12 10.48
C GLY A 240 -16.47 -7.49 9.11
N LEU A 241 -15.21 -7.21 8.76
CA LEU A 241 -14.83 -6.80 7.41
C LEU A 241 -14.91 -7.99 6.45
N ASN A 242 -15.25 -7.73 5.18
CA ASN A 242 -15.32 -8.73 4.12
C ASN A 242 -13.91 -9.10 3.61
N VAL A 243 -13.14 -9.77 4.47
CA VAL A 243 -11.75 -10.15 4.22
C VAL A 243 -11.60 -11.63 3.82
N PHE A 244 -10.64 -11.89 2.94
CA PHE A 244 -10.30 -13.20 2.37
C PHE A 244 -8.78 -13.41 2.39
N SER A 245 -8.30 -14.65 2.57
CA SER A 245 -6.86 -14.95 2.68
C SER A 245 -6.24 -15.54 1.40
N GLU A 246 -7.03 -15.70 0.33
CA GLU A 246 -6.61 -16.37 -0.90
C GLU A 246 -5.81 -15.45 -1.85
N MET A 247 -4.67 -14.93 -1.39
CA MET A 247 -3.79 -14.08 -2.17
C MET A 247 -3.22 -14.82 -3.41
N PRO A 248 -3.43 -14.32 -4.64
CA PRO A 248 -2.84 -14.94 -5.83
C PRO A 248 -1.31 -14.85 -5.82
N LYS A 249 -0.64 -15.95 -6.15
CA LYS A 249 0.84 -16.02 -6.13
C LYS A 249 1.51 -14.99 -7.03
N GLU A 250 0.85 -14.63 -8.14
CA GLU A 250 1.32 -13.62 -9.07
C GLU A 250 1.44 -12.23 -8.44
N ILE A 251 0.71 -11.95 -7.35
CA ILE A 251 0.84 -10.69 -6.60
C ILE A 251 2.20 -10.60 -5.91
N TYR A 252 2.70 -11.69 -5.29
CA TYR A 252 4.04 -11.70 -4.69
C TYR A 252 5.12 -11.49 -5.76
N ASN A 253 5.00 -12.18 -6.90
CA ASN A 253 5.92 -12.00 -8.03
C ASN A 253 5.92 -10.55 -8.53
N LEU A 254 4.75 -9.88 -8.52
CA LEU A 254 4.66 -8.48 -8.89
C LEU A 254 5.33 -7.59 -7.85
N MET A 255 5.13 -7.85 -6.56
CA MET A 255 5.78 -7.11 -5.47
C MET A 255 7.32 -7.21 -5.53
N GLU A 256 7.88 -8.34 -5.95
CA GLU A 256 9.33 -8.51 -6.16
C GLU A 256 9.91 -7.56 -7.22
N LEU A 257 9.08 -7.15 -8.19
CA LEU A 257 9.47 -6.15 -9.20
C LEU A 257 9.49 -4.72 -8.66
N TYR A 258 9.13 -4.49 -7.38
CA TYR A 258 9.23 -3.20 -6.68
C TYR A 258 10.26 -3.28 -5.53
N PRO A 259 11.56 -3.48 -5.84
CA PRO A 259 12.58 -3.69 -4.81
C PRO A 259 12.73 -2.47 -3.91
N GLN A 260 13.05 -2.70 -2.63
CA GLN A 260 13.64 -1.65 -1.80
C GLN A 260 14.99 -1.25 -2.38
N ASN A 261 15.33 0.04 -2.27
CA ASN A 261 16.44 0.68 -2.99
C ASN A 261 17.63 -0.26 -3.30
N PRO A 262 17.93 -0.54 -4.58
CA PRO A 262 19.04 -1.44 -4.95
C PRO A 262 20.41 -0.99 -4.47
N SER A 263 20.57 0.29 -4.15
CA SER A 263 21.84 0.90 -3.72
C SER A 263 22.17 0.66 -2.25
N ILE A 264 21.23 0.12 -1.46
CA ILE A 264 21.42 -0.17 -0.03
C ILE A 264 21.42 -1.68 0.15
N ARG A 265 22.42 -2.22 0.87
CA ARG A 265 22.42 -3.64 1.26
C ARG A 265 21.11 -3.92 2.01
N PRO A 266 20.33 -4.94 1.61
CA PRO A 266 19.11 -5.29 2.31
C PRO A 266 19.37 -5.52 3.81
N SER A 267 18.49 -5.01 4.66
CA SER A 267 18.54 -5.26 6.11
C SER A 267 18.28 -6.72 6.45
N VAL A 268 17.61 -7.47 5.55
CA VAL A 268 17.26 -8.88 5.69
C VAL A 268 17.89 -9.68 4.54
N GLN A 269 18.51 -10.82 4.86
CA GLN A 269 19.13 -11.72 3.89
C GLN A 269 18.61 -13.15 4.07
N TYR A 270 18.25 -13.79 2.98
CA TYR A 270 17.82 -15.20 2.93
C TYR A 270 18.13 -15.78 1.55
N VAL A 271 17.99 -17.10 1.39
CA VAL A 271 18.16 -17.79 0.10
C VAL A 271 16.85 -17.65 -0.70
N PRO A 272 16.80 -16.88 -1.80
CA PRO A 272 15.55 -16.52 -2.48
C PRO A 272 15.12 -17.60 -3.48
N ILE A 273 15.29 -18.88 -3.13
CA ILE A 273 14.82 -20.00 -3.94
C ILE A 273 14.06 -20.99 -3.05
N PRO A 274 12.94 -21.55 -3.53
CA PRO A 274 12.24 -22.59 -2.79
C PRO A 274 13.15 -23.78 -2.50
N TYR A 275 13.23 -24.20 -1.24
CA TYR A 275 13.92 -25.43 -0.88
C TYR A 275 13.14 -26.62 -1.45
N LYS A 276 13.81 -27.44 -2.28
CA LYS A 276 13.26 -28.76 -2.62
C LYS A 276 13.27 -29.62 -1.35
N LYS A 277 12.18 -30.35 -1.09
CA LYS A 277 12.18 -31.37 -0.02
C LYS A 277 13.42 -32.25 -0.23
N PRO A 278 14.23 -32.51 0.81
CA PRO A 278 15.37 -33.40 0.68
C PRO A 278 14.86 -34.73 0.14
N SER A 279 15.39 -35.16 -1.01
CA SER A 279 15.23 -36.54 -1.46
C SER A 279 15.70 -37.44 -0.32
N ALA A 280 14.84 -38.38 0.10
CA ALA A 280 15.12 -39.30 1.20
C ALA A 280 16.56 -39.81 1.09
N VAL A 281 17.32 -39.66 2.16
CA VAL A 281 18.69 -40.17 2.26
C VAL A 281 18.65 -41.64 1.83
N PRO A 282 19.43 -42.06 0.80
CA PRO A 282 19.47 -43.47 0.44
C PRO A 282 19.86 -44.28 1.68
N PRO A 283 19.24 -45.43 1.95
CA PRO A 283 19.55 -46.21 3.14
C PRO A 283 21.06 -46.49 3.18
N GLU A 284 21.65 -46.23 4.34
CA GLU A 284 23.07 -46.47 4.62
C GLU A 284 23.40 -47.91 4.19
N LYS A 285 24.37 -48.08 3.29
CA LYS A 285 24.79 -49.43 2.88
C LYS A 285 25.27 -50.17 4.13
N PRO A 286 24.86 -51.43 4.34
CA PRO A 286 25.30 -52.20 5.50
C PRO A 286 26.83 -52.24 5.54
N LYS A 287 27.40 -51.81 6.66
CA LYS A 287 28.83 -51.97 6.93
C LYS A 287 29.15 -53.47 6.85
N LYS A 288 30.07 -53.83 5.95
CA LYS A 288 30.64 -55.17 5.85
C LYS A 288 31.49 -55.49 7.06
#